data_AF-A0A6A6LSW0-F1
#
_entry.id   AF-A0A6A6LSW0-F1
#
_cell.length_a   1.000
_cell.length_b   1.000
_cell.length_c   1.000
_cell.angle_alpha   90.00
_cell.angle_beta   90.00
_cell.angle_gamma   90.00
#
_symmetry.space_group_name_H-M   'P 1'
#
loop_
_entity.id
_entity.type
_entity.pdbx_description
1 polymer ?
#
loop_
_entity_poly.entity_id
_entity_poly.type
_entity_poly.pdbx_seq_one_letter_code
_entity_poly.pdbx_strand_id
1 'polypeptide(L)'
;MEECYVDNENEISFSWNNAYGSILTRAVLNESGIFQRSKWHENEGRWEEFASAPKDQCDSYGLCGAYGNYVRYNGEFDCTSLPGYQPKSPQEWHRTDGSGGALGRIKRHSAETVKDS
;
A
#
# COMPACT_ATOMS: atom_id res chain seq x y z
N MET A 1 -9.78 19.71 -0.21
CA MET A 1 -8.36 19.47 0.09
C MET A 1 -7.74 19.01 -1.20
N GLU A 2 -6.75 19.74 -1.69
CA GLU A 2 -5.97 19.38 -2.86
C GLU A 2 -4.66 18.75 -2.39
N GLU A 3 -4.25 17.70 -3.09
CA GLU A 3 -2.98 17.01 -2.84
C GLU A 3 -1.94 17.58 -3.80
N CYS A 4 -0.81 18.01 -3.26
CA CYS A 4 0.30 18.57 -4.02
C CYS A 4 1.52 17.68 -3.83
N TYR A 5 1.94 17.05 -4.92
CA TYR A 5 3.17 16.29 -5.03
C TYR A 5 4.18 17.11 -5.84
N VAL A 6 5.35 17.36 -5.27
CA VAL A 6 6.46 18.02 -5.95
C VAL A 6 7.60 17.02 -6.08
N ASP A 7 8.17 16.94 -7.28
CA ASP A 7 9.32 16.11 -7.61
C ASP A 7 10.20 16.89 -8.59
N ASN A 8 11.32 17.40 -8.09
CA ASN A 8 12.29 18.15 -8.86
C ASN A 8 13.70 17.95 -8.29
N GLU A 9 14.70 18.60 -8.89
CA GLU A 9 16.11 18.47 -8.49
C GLU A 9 16.42 18.90 -7.05
N ASN A 10 15.55 19.69 -6.42
CA ASN A 10 15.75 20.23 -5.07
C ASN A 10 14.92 19.52 -4.00
N GLU A 11 13.70 19.08 -4.35
CA GLU A 11 12.79 18.47 -3.38
C GLU A 11 11.90 17.39 -3.98
N ILE A 12 11.60 16.41 -3.13
CA ILE A 12 10.49 15.48 -3.30
C ILE A 12 9.61 15.66 -2.07
N SER A 13 8.43 16.22 -2.25
CA SER A 13 7.54 16.59 -1.14
C SER A 13 6.09 16.26 -1.44
N PHE A 14 5.35 16.00 -0.36
CA PHE A 14 3.91 15.77 -0.42
C PHE A 14 3.23 16.69 0.59
N SER A 15 2.23 17.43 0.15
CA SER A 15 1.50 18.39 0.99
C SER A 15 0.01 18.39 0.67
N TRP A 16 -0.78 18.90 1.63
CA TRP A 16 -2.21 19.09 1.46
C TRP A 16 -2.54 20.57 1.54
N ASN A 17 -3.15 21.11 0.48
CA ASN A 17 -3.64 22.47 0.47
C ASN A 17 -5.15 22.51 0.72
N ASN A 18 -5.57 23.41 1.60
CA ASN A 18 -6.98 23.66 1.85
C ASN A 18 -7.51 24.64 0.79
N ALA A 19 -8.03 24.11 -0.32
CA ALA A 19 -8.62 24.88 -1.43
C ALA A 19 -9.77 25.82 -1.00
N TYR A 20 -10.40 25.54 0.15
CA TYR A 20 -11.43 26.37 0.75
C TYR A 20 -10.96 26.76 2.16
N GLY A 21 -10.40 27.98 2.28
CA GLY A 21 -9.90 28.51 3.54
C GLY A 21 -11.00 28.57 4.60
N SER A 22 -10.91 27.70 5.61
CA SER A 22 -11.65 27.75 6.89
C SER A 22 -11.47 26.47 7.72
N ILE A 23 -11.22 25.32 7.09
CA ILE A 23 -11.13 24.05 7.81
C ILE A 23 -9.68 23.81 8.26
N LEU A 24 -9.46 23.79 9.57
CA LEU A 24 -8.19 23.37 10.14
C LEU A 24 -8.04 21.85 9.98
N THR A 25 -6.95 21.42 9.38
CA THR A 25 -6.62 20.01 9.15
C THR A 25 -5.22 19.69 9.65
N ARG A 26 -4.99 18.42 10.02
CA ARG A 26 -3.67 17.94 10.43
C ARG A 26 -3.42 16.51 9.96
N ALA A 27 -2.15 16.18 9.82
CA ALA A 27 -1.64 14.85 9.56
C ALA A 27 -0.61 14.51 10.66
N VAL A 28 -0.80 13.40 11.36
CA VAL A 28 0.01 13.01 12.53
C VAL A 28 0.34 11.52 12.47
N LEU A 29 1.60 11.17 12.68
CA LEU A 29 2.00 9.80 13.01
C LEU A 29 1.94 9.65 14.53
N ASN A 30 1.04 8.80 15.03
CA ASN A 30 0.91 8.60 16.46
C ASN A 30 1.94 7.58 17.01
N GLU A 31 1.98 7.44 18.33
CA GLU A 31 2.94 6.57 19.03
C GLU A 31 2.79 5.08 18.71
N SER A 32 1.61 4.66 18.21
CA SER A 32 1.36 3.29 17.74
C SER A 32 1.82 3.05 16.30
N GLY A 33 2.43 4.05 15.65
CA GLY A 33 2.87 3.98 14.26
C GLY A 33 1.73 4.11 13.24
N ILE A 34 0.56 4.59 13.64
CA ILE A 34 -0.57 4.81 12.75
C ILE A 34 -0.54 6.27 12.29
N PHE A 35 -0.48 6.46 10.98
CA PHE A 35 -0.65 7.77 10.36
C PHE A 35 -2.12 8.13 10.33
N GLN A 36 -2.50 9.30 10.82
CA GLN A 36 -3.87 9.77 10.94
C GLN A 36 -4.02 11.15 10.32
N ARG A 37 -5.13 11.36 9.62
CA ARG A 37 -5.56 12.67 9.13
C ARG A 37 -6.87 13.06 9.80
N SER A 38 -6.90 14.29 10.31
CA SER A 38 -8.05 14.81 11.03
C SER A 38 -8.40 16.23 10.58
N LYS A 39 -9.68 16.57 10.70
CA LYS A 39 -10.18 17.94 10.60
C LYS A 39 -10.63 18.39 11.99
N TRP A 40 -10.51 19.67 12.28
CA TRP A 40 -11.02 20.23 13.52
C TRP A 40 -12.54 20.43 13.43
N HIS A 41 -13.28 19.91 14.41
CA HIS A 41 -14.73 20.08 14.51
C HIS A 41 -15.05 21.19 15.51
N GLU A 42 -15.27 22.41 15.00
CA GLU A 42 -15.43 23.62 15.83
C GLU A 42 -16.49 23.48 16.92
N ASN A 43 -17.67 22.95 16.58
CA ASN A 43 -18.78 22.82 17.52
C ASN A 43 -18.52 21.83 18.66
N GLU A 44 -17.61 20.87 18.46
CA GLU A 44 -17.30 19.84 19.45
C GLU A 44 -15.94 20.04 20.11
N GLY A 45 -15.14 21.01 19.64
CA GLY A 45 -13.81 21.30 20.17
C GLY A 45 -12.86 20.10 20.09
N ARG A 46 -13.00 19.24 19.08
CA ARG A 46 -12.18 18.03 18.93
C ARG A 46 -11.73 17.78 17.50
N TRP A 47 -10.67 17.00 17.38
CA TRP A 47 -10.21 16.48 16.10
C TRP A 47 -11.07 15.29 15.68
N GLU A 48 -11.64 15.36 14.49
CA GLU A 48 -12.38 14.27 13.85
C GLU A 48 -11.49 13.62 12.80
N GLU A 49 -11.14 12.35 12.99
CA GLU A 49 -10.39 11.56 12.00
C GLU A 49 -11.26 11.32 10.76
N PHE A 50 -10.67 11.48 9.58
CA PHE A 50 -11.30 11.12 8.31
C PHE A 50 -10.49 10.13 7.48
N ALA A 51 -9.21 9.90 7.81
CA ALA A 51 -8.38 8.88 7.17
C ALA A 51 -7.26 8.42 8.11
N SER A 52 -6.84 7.17 7.94
CA SER A 52 -5.69 6.58 8.64
C SER A 52 -4.98 5.55 7.76
N ALA A 53 -3.70 5.30 8.06
CA ALA A 53 -2.88 4.29 7.42
C ALA A 53 -1.94 3.64 8.46
N PRO A 54 -1.82 2.30 8.48
CA PRO A 54 -2.61 1.33 7.72
C PRO A 54 -4.09 1.34 8.16
N LYS A 55 -5.02 1.19 7.22
CA LYS A 55 -6.47 1.20 7.49
C LYS A 55 -6.98 -0.18 7.86
N ASP A 56 -6.48 -1.20 7.19
CA ASP A 56 -6.78 -2.60 7.49
C ASP A 56 -5.54 -3.49 7.24
N GLN A 57 -5.73 -4.79 7.37
CA GLN A 57 -4.65 -5.76 7.22
C GLN A 57 -4.02 -5.72 5.83
N CYS A 58 -4.76 -5.39 4.75
CA CYS A 58 -4.19 -5.31 3.40
C CYS A 58 -3.11 -4.26 3.23
N ASP A 59 -3.12 -3.21 4.06
CA ASP A 59 -2.11 -2.15 4.01
C ASP A 59 -0.79 -2.54 4.70
N SER A 60 -0.75 -3.70 5.36
CA SER A 60 0.46 -4.20 6.01
C SER A 60 1.47 -4.65 4.96
N TYR A 61 2.65 -4.03 5.00
CA TYR A 61 3.72 -4.33 4.06
C TYR A 61 4.20 -5.78 4.19
N GLY A 62 4.33 -6.46 3.05
CA GLY A 62 4.98 -7.76 2.97
C GLY A 62 4.16 -8.95 3.49
N LEU A 63 2.83 -8.82 3.66
CA LEU A 63 1.98 -9.96 4.04
C LEU A 63 2.02 -11.11 3.04
N CYS A 64 2.07 -10.78 1.75
CA CYS A 64 2.27 -11.76 0.68
C CYS A 64 3.63 -11.53 0.03
N GLY A 65 4.29 -12.63 -0.34
CA GLY A 65 5.52 -12.58 -1.12
C GLY A 65 5.31 -12.06 -2.53
N ALA A 66 6.40 -11.92 -3.28
CA ALA A 66 6.39 -11.41 -4.65
C ALA A 66 5.32 -12.10 -5.53
N TYR A 67 4.58 -11.30 -6.32
CA TYR A 67 3.47 -11.76 -7.16
C TYR A 67 2.29 -12.42 -6.41
N GLY A 68 2.22 -12.24 -5.09
CA GLY A 68 1.04 -12.46 -4.27
C GLY A 68 0.26 -11.17 -4.03
N ASN A 69 -1.03 -11.28 -3.79
CA ASN A 69 -1.94 -10.20 -3.44
C ASN A 69 -2.77 -10.60 -2.22
N TYR A 70 -2.79 -9.77 -1.19
CA TYR A 70 -3.60 -10.00 0.01
C TYR A 70 -5.02 -9.48 -0.24
N VAL A 71 -5.98 -10.40 -0.34
CA VAL A 71 -7.36 -10.06 -0.72
C VAL A 71 -8.35 -10.72 0.23
N ARG A 72 -9.52 -10.11 0.42
CA ARG A 72 -10.66 -10.84 0.97
C ARG A 72 -11.19 -11.80 -0.09
N TYR A 73 -11.13 -13.09 0.19
CA TYR A 73 -11.73 -14.13 -0.62
C TYR A 73 -12.65 -14.99 0.25
N ASN A 74 -13.91 -15.15 -0.14
CA ASN A 74 -14.94 -15.88 0.63
C ASN A 74 -15.12 -15.45 2.10
N GLY A 75 -14.82 -14.20 2.43
CA GLY A 75 -14.99 -13.64 3.78
C GLY A 75 -13.74 -13.73 4.66
N GLU A 76 -12.70 -14.44 4.23
CA GLU A 76 -11.40 -14.51 4.89
C GLU A 76 -10.35 -13.74 4.08
N PHE A 77 -9.38 -13.14 4.77
CA PHE A 77 -8.25 -12.52 4.09
C PHE A 77 -7.15 -13.55 3.89
N ASP A 78 -6.68 -13.69 2.65
CA ASP A 78 -5.60 -14.61 2.31
C ASP A 78 -4.76 -14.07 1.14
N CYS A 79 -3.56 -14.62 1.00
CA CYS A 79 -2.73 -14.39 -0.17
C CYS A 79 -3.31 -15.13 -1.38
N THR A 80 -3.37 -14.47 -2.53
CA THR A 80 -3.72 -15.06 -3.81
C THR A 80 -2.62 -14.76 -4.82
N SER A 81 -2.32 -15.70 -5.71
CA SER A 81 -1.34 -15.45 -6.79
C SER A 81 -1.93 -14.51 -7.84
N LEU A 82 -1.14 -13.58 -8.35
CA LEU A 82 -1.53 -12.76 -9.49
C LEU A 82 -1.85 -13.62 -10.73
N PRO A 83 -2.71 -13.15 -11.66
CA PRO A 83 -3.01 -13.87 -12.89
C PRO A 83 -1.74 -14.23 -13.68
N GLY A 84 -1.60 -15.51 -14.06
CA GLY A 84 -0.43 -16.03 -14.78
C GLY A 84 0.70 -16.55 -13.89
N TYR A 85 0.56 -16.46 -12.56
CA TYR A 85 1.51 -16.97 -11.58
C TYR A 85 0.94 -18.19 -10.84
N GLN A 86 1.83 -18.95 -10.19
CA GLN A 86 1.47 -20.04 -9.28
C GLN A 86 2.30 -19.94 -8.00
N PRO A 87 1.74 -20.30 -6.83
CA PRO A 87 2.48 -20.36 -5.57
C PRO A 87 3.80 -21.10 -5.73
N LYS A 88 4.90 -20.56 -5.19
CA LYS A 88 6.20 -21.27 -5.15
C LYS A 88 6.09 -22.56 -4.36
N SER A 89 5.38 -22.49 -3.24
CA SER A 89 5.06 -23.62 -2.39
C SER A 89 3.55 -23.71 -2.22
N PRO A 90 2.86 -24.56 -3.00
CA PRO A 90 1.42 -24.79 -2.83
C PRO A 90 1.07 -25.25 -1.41
N GLN A 91 1.98 -25.97 -0.75
CA GLN A 91 1.77 -26.51 0.60
C GLN A 91 1.74 -25.41 1.67
N GLU A 92 2.66 -24.45 1.60
CA GLU A 92 2.67 -23.26 2.48
C GLU A 92 1.44 -22.39 2.20
N TRP A 93 1.10 -22.21 0.92
CA TRP A 93 -0.07 -21.46 0.50
C TRP A 93 -1.38 -22.07 1.02
N HIS A 94 -1.51 -23.41 1.02
CA HIS A 94 -2.65 -24.11 1.61
C HIS A 94 -2.74 -23.95 3.14
N ARG A 95 -1.66 -23.55 3.80
CA ARG A 95 -1.61 -23.23 5.23
C ARG A 95 -1.67 -21.74 5.50
N THR A 96 -2.20 -20.97 4.53
CA THR A 96 -2.30 -19.49 4.60
C THR A 96 -0.95 -18.78 4.76
N ASP A 97 0.15 -19.44 4.37
CA ASP A 97 1.49 -18.84 4.32
C ASP A 97 1.85 -18.51 2.88
N GLY A 98 1.56 -17.27 2.48
CA GLY A 98 1.89 -16.73 1.16
C GLY A 98 3.24 -16.01 1.10
N SER A 99 4.04 -16.04 2.17
CA SER A 99 5.28 -15.26 2.27
C SER A 99 6.33 -15.62 1.21
N GLY A 100 6.32 -16.88 0.74
CA GLY A 100 7.18 -17.35 -0.35
C GLY A 100 6.87 -16.72 -1.72
N GLY A 101 5.66 -16.19 -1.90
CA GLY A 101 5.20 -15.59 -3.17
C GLY A 101 4.95 -16.61 -4.28
N ALA A 102 4.79 -16.11 -5.50
CA ALA A 102 4.45 -16.90 -6.68
C ALA A 102 5.52 -16.78 -7.78
N LEU A 103 5.51 -17.69 -8.75
CA LEU A 103 6.37 -17.66 -9.93
C LEU A 103 5.54 -17.74 -11.21
N GLY A 104 6.02 -17.07 -12.25
CA GLY A 104 5.39 -17.12 -13.56
C GLY A 104 5.47 -18.52 -14.13
N ARG A 105 4.40 -18.95 -14.80
CA ARG A 105 4.34 -20.27 -15.45
C ARG A 105 5.35 -20.43 -16.60
N ILE A 106 5.83 -19.32 -17.16
CA ILE A 106 6.79 -19.28 -18.26
C ILE A 106 8.13 -18.77 -17.73
N LYS A 107 9.18 -19.57 -17.89
CA LYS A 107 10.56 -19.08 -17.73
C LYS A 107 10.84 -18.08 -18.84
N ARG A 108 10.94 -16.80 -18.51
CA ARG A 108 11.43 -15.81 -19.48
C ARG A 108 12.91 -16.09 -19.69
N HIS A 109 13.27 -16.54 -20.89
CA HIS A 109 14.67 -16.48 -21.31
C HIS A 109 15.04 -15.00 -21.46
N SER A 110 16.07 -14.56 -20.75
CA SER A 110 16.67 -13.25 -20.97
C SER A 110 17.23 -13.22 -22.39
N ALA A 111 16.76 -12.30 -23.22
CA ALA A 111 17.45 -11.98 -24.48
C ALA A 111 18.75 -11.26 -24.10
N GLU A 112 19.89 -11.95 -24.25
CA GLU A 112 21.19 -11.30 -24.18
C GLU A 112 21.23 -10.23 -25.27
N THR A 113 21.42 -8.98 -24.87
CA THR A 113 21.65 -7.88 -25.81
C THR A 113 23.02 -8.14 -26.46
N VAL A 114 23.02 -8.56 -27.72
CA VAL A 114 24.22 -8.55 -28.56
C VAL A 114 24.69 -7.10 -28.63
N LYS A 115 25.84 -6.81 -28.02
CA LYS A 115 26.55 -5.54 -28.21
C LYS A 115 27.20 -5.61 -29.59
N ASP A 116 26.57 -5.00 -30.59
CA ASP A 116 27.28 -4.71 -31.83
C ASP A 116 28.39 -3.70 -31.55
N SER A 117 29.59 -4.05 -32.04
CA SER A 117 30.86 -3.33 -31.87
C SER A 117 31.07 -2.29 -32.96
#